data_AF-A0A3B0W824-F1
#
_entry.id   AF-A0A3B0W824-F1
#
_cell.length_a   1.000
_cell.length_b   1.000
_cell.length_c   1.000
_cell.angle_alpha   90.00
_cell.angle_beta   90.00
_cell.angle_gamma   90.00
#
_symmetry.space_group_name_H-M   'P 1'
#
loop_
_entity.id
_entity.type
_entity.pdbx_description
1 polymer ?
#
loop_
_entity_poly.entity_id
_entity_poly.type
_entity_poly.pdbx_seq_one_letter_code
_entity_poly.pdbx_strand_id
1 'polypeptide(L)'
;MKLNKSVITAAVVAAISAPAIASADTINMSFTGAFTLLGGTGSINVNVDAVVPGVFDGSSGFDGIGSRTPISGTATFDTVTEVGSIIINPFSFFGNSLFDASPVTIQAIGDGFGGSGTLIAAIMYYDWNGSFNRPVTAILDASGFLGSIGAIGTSWSVETGCALCATSATPATLFGSQIGAIPIAMTTFNAAYDPAGPTFDNIFPLTDNGISGSPSTTAPISGEYFDFDFTTINATNVPQVPVPAATWLFSSGLVGLLSVAMRRRKNKD
;
A
#
# COMPACT_ATOMS: atom_id res chain seq x y z
N MET A 1 44.48 -11.27 33.91
CA MET A 1 44.13 -11.67 32.52
C MET A 1 44.50 -10.50 31.60
N LYS A 2 45.53 -10.65 30.74
CA LYS A 2 45.96 -9.60 29.79
C LYS A 2 45.11 -9.73 28.53
N LEU A 3 44.22 -8.79 28.27
CA LEU A 3 43.49 -8.70 27.01
C LEU A 3 44.45 -8.17 25.93
N ASN A 4 44.63 -8.93 24.85
CA ASN A 4 45.49 -8.55 23.74
C ASN A 4 44.87 -7.39 22.97
N LYS A 5 45.59 -6.26 22.91
CA LYS A 5 45.16 -5.01 22.26
C LYS A 5 44.69 -5.21 20.82
N SER A 6 45.25 -6.19 20.11
CA SER A 6 44.90 -6.53 18.73
C SER A 6 43.45 -7.02 18.55
N VAL A 7 42.87 -7.68 19.55
CA VAL A 7 41.47 -8.18 19.49
C VAL A 7 40.48 -7.02 19.56
N ILE A 8 40.82 -5.98 20.34
CA ILE A 8 39.99 -4.78 20.48
C ILE A 8 40.02 -3.96 19.18
N THR A 9 41.18 -3.83 18.54
CA THR A 9 41.31 -3.10 17.27
C THR A 9 40.56 -3.78 16.13
N ALA A 10 40.60 -5.12 16.04
CA ALA A 10 39.89 -5.86 15.00
C ALA A 10 38.36 -5.73 15.12
N ALA A 11 37.83 -5.76 16.35
CA ALA A 11 36.39 -5.57 16.60
C ALA A 11 35.90 -4.15 16.25
N VAL A 12 36.73 -3.12 16.51
CA VAL A 12 36.41 -1.73 16.17
C VAL A 12 36.44 -1.51 14.65
N VAL A 13 37.43 -2.05 13.93
CA VAL A 13 37.50 -1.90 12.46
C VAL A 13 36.33 -2.62 11.78
N ALA A 14 35.97 -3.83 12.23
CA ALA A 14 34.83 -4.57 11.70
C ALA A 14 33.48 -3.86 11.93
N ALA A 15 33.34 -3.12 13.03
CA ALA A 15 32.14 -2.34 13.33
C ALA A 15 32.02 -1.05 12.48
N ILE A 16 33.15 -0.48 12.02
CA ILE A 16 33.16 0.76 11.20
C ILE A 16 33.07 0.44 9.70
N SER A 17 33.49 -0.75 9.27
CA SER A 17 33.48 -1.16 7.85
C SER A 17 32.17 -1.80 7.38
N ALA A 18 31.16 -1.93 8.25
CA ALA A 18 29.86 -2.42 7.82
C ALA A 18 29.21 -1.38 6.89
N PRO A 19 28.85 -1.73 5.65
CA PRO A 19 28.17 -0.81 4.75
C PRO A 19 26.88 -0.34 5.42
N ALA A 20 26.64 0.98 5.41
CA ALA A 20 25.36 1.52 5.82
C ALA A 20 24.31 1.00 4.84
N ILE A 21 23.49 0.05 5.28
CA ILE A 21 22.29 -0.33 4.56
C ILE A 21 21.40 0.90 4.60
N ALA A 22 21.03 1.42 3.43
CA ALA A 22 20.02 2.48 3.34
C ALA A 22 18.81 2.00 4.13
N SER A 23 18.45 2.73 5.17
CA SER A 23 17.31 2.36 5.99
C SER A 23 16.07 2.40 5.12
N ALA A 24 15.23 1.37 5.21
CA ALA A 24 13.98 1.36 4.46
C ALA A 24 13.10 2.51 4.92
N ASP A 25 12.68 3.37 4.00
CA ASP A 25 11.67 4.37 4.29
C ASP A 25 10.31 3.68 4.19
N THR A 26 9.72 3.43 5.37
CA THR A 26 8.33 2.99 5.48
C THR A 26 7.43 4.23 5.38
N ILE A 27 6.60 4.24 4.34
CA ILE A 27 5.61 5.29 4.15
C ILE A 27 4.33 4.85 4.86
N ASN A 28 3.91 5.62 5.85
CA ASN A 28 2.60 5.49 6.46
C ASN A 28 1.61 6.39 5.73
N MET A 29 0.44 5.86 5.41
CA MET A 29 -0.59 6.53 4.64
C MET A 29 -1.93 6.48 5.36
N SER A 30 -2.71 7.55 5.23
CA SER A 30 -4.17 7.50 5.32
C SER A 30 -4.77 7.85 3.97
N PHE A 31 -5.88 7.21 3.61
CA PHE A 31 -6.52 7.45 2.33
C PHE A 31 -8.03 7.59 2.45
N THR A 32 -8.60 8.30 1.48
CA THR A 32 -10.02 8.26 1.15
C THR A 32 -10.17 7.90 -0.32
N GLY A 33 -11.28 7.28 -0.66
CA GLY A 33 -11.52 6.83 -2.02
C GLY A 33 -12.96 6.45 -2.28
N ALA A 34 -13.14 5.79 -3.41
CA ALA A 34 -14.39 5.20 -3.83
C ALA A 34 -14.22 3.72 -4.11
N PHE A 35 -15.24 2.96 -3.73
CA PHE A 35 -15.44 1.58 -4.10
C PHE A 35 -16.62 1.48 -5.08
N THR A 36 -16.45 0.74 -6.17
CA THR A 36 -17.51 0.42 -7.12
C THR A 36 -17.60 -1.09 -7.28
N LEU A 37 -18.82 -1.64 -7.22
CA LEU A 37 -19.06 -3.03 -7.60
C LEU A 37 -19.52 -3.06 -9.05
N LEU A 38 -18.84 -3.83 -9.90
CA LEU A 38 -19.22 -3.99 -11.30
C LEU A 38 -19.74 -5.40 -11.53
N GLY A 39 -20.84 -5.53 -12.26
CA GLY A 39 -21.35 -6.81 -12.72
C GLY A 39 -20.46 -7.42 -13.81
N GLY A 40 -20.76 -8.67 -14.20
CA GLY A 40 -19.96 -9.44 -15.16
C GLY A 40 -19.74 -8.82 -16.55
N THR A 41 -20.53 -7.79 -16.90
CA THR A 41 -20.40 -7.04 -18.16
C THR A 41 -19.82 -5.64 -17.97
N GLY A 42 -19.29 -5.33 -16.78
CA GLY A 42 -18.77 -4.00 -16.41
C GLY A 42 -19.87 -2.98 -16.07
N SER A 43 -21.13 -3.40 -15.95
CA SER A 43 -22.23 -2.54 -15.51
C SER A 43 -22.12 -2.24 -14.02
N ILE A 44 -22.39 -1.01 -13.59
CA ILE A 44 -22.30 -0.67 -12.18
C ILE A 44 -23.48 -1.28 -11.39
N ASN A 45 -23.15 -2.00 -10.33
CA ASN A 45 -24.10 -2.39 -9.28
C ASN A 45 -24.14 -1.27 -8.24
N VAL A 46 -25.26 -0.55 -8.18
CA VAL A 46 -25.42 0.62 -7.32
C VAL A 46 -25.59 0.19 -5.86
N ASN A 47 -24.66 0.59 -4.99
CA ASN A 47 -24.79 0.41 -3.56
C ASN A 47 -25.66 1.53 -2.95
N VAL A 48 -26.93 1.22 -2.69
CA VAL A 48 -27.91 2.19 -2.18
C VAL A 48 -27.67 2.65 -0.74
N ASP A 49 -26.83 1.95 0.03
CA ASP A 49 -26.58 2.27 1.43
C ASP A 49 -25.65 3.48 1.64
N ALA A 50 -24.81 3.77 0.64
CA ALA A 50 -23.63 4.61 0.82
C ALA A 50 -23.65 5.87 -0.04
N VAL A 51 -24.84 6.33 -0.44
CA VAL A 51 -24.99 7.62 -1.12
C VAL A 51 -24.57 8.73 -0.14
N VAL A 52 -23.37 9.26 -0.30
CA VAL A 52 -22.90 10.45 0.44
C VAL A 52 -23.22 11.70 -0.37
N PRO A 53 -24.13 12.56 0.11
CA PRO A 53 -24.41 13.86 -0.52
C PRO A 53 -23.13 14.70 -0.63
N GLY A 54 -22.90 15.35 -1.77
CA GLY A 54 -21.83 16.30 -2.01
C GLY A 54 -20.46 15.75 -2.44
N VAL A 55 -20.23 14.43 -2.38
CA VAL A 55 -18.97 13.82 -2.85
C VAL A 55 -19.18 12.96 -4.09
N PHE A 56 -20.37 12.36 -4.25
CA PHE A 56 -20.76 11.52 -5.38
C PHE A 56 -22.26 11.67 -5.76
N ASP A 57 -22.82 12.87 -5.66
CA ASP A 57 -24.28 13.11 -5.70
C ASP A 57 -24.83 13.60 -7.05
N GLY A 58 -23.99 13.70 -8.09
CA GLY A 58 -24.40 14.17 -9.41
C GLY A 58 -24.13 15.66 -9.64
N SER A 59 -23.78 16.42 -8.61
CA SER A 59 -23.62 17.87 -8.72
C SER A 59 -22.23 18.31 -9.22
N SER A 60 -21.21 17.45 -9.10
CA SER A 60 -19.83 17.79 -9.43
C SER A 60 -19.43 17.49 -10.89
N GLY A 61 -20.29 16.79 -11.66
CA GLY A 61 -19.96 16.32 -13.00
C GLY A 61 -19.00 15.11 -13.04
N PHE A 62 -18.47 14.68 -11.89
CA PHE A 62 -17.64 13.47 -11.71
C PHE A 62 -18.46 12.22 -11.34
N ASP A 63 -19.78 12.38 -11.24
CA ASP A 63 -20.62 11.49 -10.46
C ASP A 63 -21.50 10.63 -11.34
N GLY A 64 -21.11 9.37 -11.52
CA GLY A 64 -22.05 8.29 -11.77
C GLY A 64 -23.05 8.21 -10.61
N ILE A 65 -24.17 8.92 -10.73
CA ILE A 65 -25.46 8.80 -10.01
C ILE A 65 -25.42 7.86 -8.79
N GLY A 66 -24.86 8.28 -7.65
CA GLY A 66 -24.89 7.51 -6.39
C GLY A 66 -24.35 6.08 -6.48
N SER A 67 -23.52 5.78 -7.47
CA SER A 67 -23.14 4.43 -7.87
C SER A 67 -21.87 3.91 -7.16
N ARG A 68 -21.26 4.75 -6.31
CA ARG A 68 -20.00 4.48 -5.61
C ARG A 68 -20.16 4.60 -4.11
N THR A 69 -19.43 3.75 -3.41
CA THR A 69 -19.38 3.70 -1.95
C THR A 69 -18.11 4.38 -1.47
N PRO A 70 -18.19 5.41 -0.61
CA PRO A 70 -17.00 5.99 -0.03
C PRO A 70 -16.26 4.98 0.84
N ILE A 71 -14.94 4.94 0.66
CA ILE A 71 -14.03 4.12 1.47
C ILE A 71 -12.96 5.00 2.09
N SER A 72 -12.40 4.51 3.19
CA SER A 72 -11.26 5.13 3.84
C SER A 72 -10.42 4.07 4.52
N GLY A 73 -9.20 4.43 4.89
CA GLY A 73 -8.34 3.49 5.60
C GLY A 73 -6.95 4.02 5.83
N THR A 74 -6.07 3.11 6.22
CA THR A 74 -4.64 3.36 6.36
C THR A 74 -3.86 2.36 5.52
N ALA A 75 -2.64 2.73 5.15
CA ALA A 75 -1.74 1.84 4.44
C ALA A 75 -0.30 2.05 4.88
N THR A 76 0.53 1.04 4.66
CA THR A 76 1.99 1.11 4.79
C THR A 76 2.63 0.62 3.52
N PHE A 77 3.75 1.22 3.12
CA PHE A 77 4.53 0.77 1.98
C PHE A 77 6.03 0.91 2.28
N ASP A 78 6.76 -0.19 2.17
CA ASP A 78 8.22 -0.23 2.28
C ASP A 78 8.81 -0.07 0.89
N THR A 79 9.50 1.06 0.69
CA THR A 79 10.09 1.42 -0.61
C THR A 79 11.30 0.58 -1.01
N VAL A 80 11.88 -0.21 -0.11
CA VAL A 80 13.04 -1.08 -0.37
C VAL A 80 12.59 -2.49 -0.73
N THR A 81 11.66 -3.04 0.04
CA THR A 81 11.11 -4.38 -0.23
C THR A 81 9.96 -4.35 -1.21
N GLU A 82 9.44 -3.16 -1.52
CA GLU A 82 8.29 -2.91 -2.41
C GLU A 82 7.02 -3.66 -1.97
N VAL A 83 6.89 -3.91 -0.67
CA VAL A 83 5.72 -4.54 -0.06
C VAL A 83 5.05 -3.61 0.93
N GLY A 84 3.77 -3.88 1.21
CA GLY A 84 3.00 -3.07 2.12
C GLY A 84 1.75 -3.77 2.64
N SER A 85 0.97 -3.01 3.39
CA SER A 85 -0.35 -3.44 3.85
C SER A 85 -1.37 -2.32 3.77
N ILE A 86 -2.64 -2.65 3.55
CA ILE A 86 -3.76 -1.70 3.59
C ILE A 86 -4.78 -2.22 4.59
N ILE A 87 -5.30 -1.33 5.43
CA ILE A 87 -6.45 -1.56 6.29
C ILE A 87 -7.57 -0.68 5.77
N ILE A 88 -8.60 -1.29 5.20
CA ILE A 88 -9.80 -0.59 4.73
C ILE A 88 -10.79 -0.58 5.90
N ASN A 89 -11.29 0.61 6.27
CA ASN A 89 -12.33 0.72 7.29
C ASN A 89 -13.61 0.03 6.79
N PRO A 90 -14.31 -0.75 7.63
CA PRO A 90 -15.57 -1.36 7.22
C PRO A 90 -16.58 -0.33 6.74
N PHE A 91 -17.31 -0.65 5.67
CA PHE A 91 -18.29 0.24 5.07
C PHE A 91 -19.59 -0.49 4.73
N SER A 92 -20.72 0.23 4.64
CA SER A 92 -22.01 -0.39 4.33
C SER A 92 -22.05 -0.88 2.89
N PHE A 93 -22.50 -2.12 2.67
CA PHE A 93 -22.48 -2.77 1.36
C PHE A 93 -23.79 -3.55 1.14
N PHE A 94 -24.63 -3.03 0.23
CA PHE A 94 -25.87 -3.63 -0.28
C PHE A 94 -26.89 -4.11 0.78
N GLY A 95 -27.12 -3.30 1.81
CA GLY A 95 -28.22 -3.39 2.78
C GLY A 95 -28.13 -4.53 3.79
N ASN A 96 -27.13 -5.40 3.66
CA ASN A 96 -27.12 -6.71 4.33
C ASN A 96 -26.11 -6.80 5.48
N SER A 97 -25.04 -6.01 5.46
CA SER A 97 -24.02 -5.93 6.52
C SER A 97 -22.91 -4.95 6.12
N LEU A 98 -21.98 -4.69 7.05
CA LEU A 98 -20.71 -4.06 6.70
C LEU A 98 -19.88 -5.02 5.84
N PHE A 99 -19.25 -4.49 4.80
CA PHE A 99 -18.13 -5.13 4.14
C PHE A 99 -16.90 -4.96 5.04
N ASP A 100 -16.35 -6.08 5.52
CA ASP A 100 -15.19 -6.08 6.40
C ASP A 100 -14.00 -6.69 5.65
N ALA A 101 -13.02 -5.86 5.30
CA ALA A 101 -11.82 -6.32 4.64
C ALA A 101 -10.80 -6.74 5.69
N SER A 102 -10.34 -8.00 5.60
CA SER A 102 -9.11 -8.42 6.26
C SER A 102 -7.94 -7.56 5.77
N PRO A 103 -6.85 -7.44 6.55
CA PRO A 103 -5.67 -6.70 6.12
C PRO A 103 -5.24 -7.10 4.71
N VAL A 104 -5.21 -6.12 3.83
CA VAL A 104 -4.79 -6.28 2.44
C VAL A 104 -3.28 -6.31 2.44
N THR A 105 -2.71 -7.28 1.74
CA THR A 105 -1.28 -7.28 1.44
C THR A 105 -1.07 -6.68 0.07
N ILE A 106 -0.03 -5.86 -0.09
CA ILE A 106 0.33 -5.27 -1.38
C ILE A 106 1.78 -5.53 -1.73
N GLN A 107 2.06 -5.65 -3.03
CA GLN A 107 3.41 -5.80 -3.57
C GLN A 107 3.50 -5.06 -4.91
N ALA A 108 4.56 -4.29 -5.13
CA ALA A 108 4.84 -3.73 -6.45
C ALA A 108 5.19 -4.86 -7.42
N ILE A 109 4.64 -4.79 -8.63
CA ILE A 109 4.78 -5.83 -9.65
C ILE A 109 5.38 -5.29 -10.95
N GLY A 110 5.97 -4.10 -10.88
CA GLY A 110 6.51 -3.38 -12.03
C GLY A 110 5.40 -2.94 -12.98
N ASP A 111 5.63 -3.11 -14.28
CA ASP A 111 4.63 -2.84 -15.32
C ASP A 111 3.98 -4.15 -15.82
N GLY A 112 3.87 -5.16 -14.94
CA GLY A 112 3.29 -6.46 -15.26
C GLY A 112 4.27 -7.48 -15.87
N PHE A 113 5.56 -7.14 -15.95
CA PHE A 113 6.64 -8.02 -16.42
C PHE A 113 7.76 -8.19 -15.37
N GLY A 114 7.50 -7.80 -14.12
CA GLY A 114 8.50 -7.71 -13.05
C GLY A 114 9.40 -6.46 -13.16
N GLY A 115 10.17 -6.20 -12.10
CA GLY A 115 11.05 -5.03 -12.01
C GLY A 115 10.36 -3.76 -11.52
N SER A 116 11.01 -2.61 -11.74
CA SER A 116 10.45 -1.29 -11.38
C SER A 116 9.32 -0.91 -12.33
N GLY A 117 8.28 -0.27 -11.82
CA GLY A 117 7.11 0.16 -12.57
C GLY A 117 6.05 0.74 -11.66
N THR A 118 4.86 0.99 -12.19
CA THR A 118 3.80 1.71 -11.45
C THR A 118 2.70 0.82 -10.88
N LEU A 119 2.68 -0.47 -11.23
CA LEU A 119 1.61 -1.36 -10.81
C LEU A 119 1.90 -1.99 -9.43
N ILE A 120 0.83 -2.08 -8.65
CA ILE A 120 0.79 -2.74 -7.35
C ILE A 120 -0.28 -3.83 -7.40
N ALA A 121 0.09 -5.06 -7.07
CA ALA A 121 -0.88 -6.10 -6.79
C ALA A 121 -1.34 -5.98 -5.33
N ALA A 122 -2.64 -6.13 -5.12
CA ALA A 122 -3.27 -6.16 -3.82
C ALA A 122 -4.06 -7.47 -3.68
N ILE A 123 -3.80 -8.19 -2.58
CA ILE A 123 -4.53 -9.39 -2.21
C ILE A 123 -5.24 -9.10 -0.89
N MET A 124 -6.56 -9.16 -0.93
CA MET A 124 -7.41 -8.99 0.24
C MET A 124 -8.36 -10.17 0.41
N TYR A 125 -8.83 -10.32 1.64
CA TYR A 125 -9.95 -11.18 1.96
C TYR A 125 -11.06 -10.33 2.55
N TYR A 126 -12.31 -10.68 2.30
CA TYR A 126 -13.43 -9.97 2.89
C TYR A 126 -14.44 -10.92 3.52
N ASP A 127 -15.11 -10.37 4.52
CA ASP A 127 -16.29 -10.94 5.16
C ASP A 127 -17.49 -10.06 4.81
N TRP A 128 -18.56 -10.69 4.34
CA TRP A 128 -19.81 -10.01 4.07
C TRP A 128 -20.99 -10.99 4.04
N ASN A 129 -22.11 -10.60 4.64
CA ASN A 129 -23.38 -11.33 4.59
C ASN A 129 -23.24 -12.83 4.96
N GLY A 130 -22.51 -13.11 6.04
CA GLY A 130 -22.26 -14.48 6.54
C GLY A 130 -21.31 -15.32 5.68
N SER A 131 -20.74 -14.76 4.61
CA SER A 131 -19.57 -15.33 3.94
C SER A 131 -18.29 -14.82 4.58
N PHE A 132 -17.33 -15.72 4.75
CA PHE A 132 -16.07 -15.44 5.42
C PHE A 132 -14.89 -15.74 4.51
N ASN A 133 -13.84 -14.93 4.65
CA ASN A 133 -12.54 -15.10 4.03
C ASN A 133 -12.62 -15.29 2.50
N ARG A 134 -13.38 -14.42 1.83
CA ARG A 134 -13.53 -14.44 0.37
C ARG A 134 -12.39 -13.66 -0.27
N PRO A 135 -11.60 -14.27 -1.17
CA PRO A 135 -10.45 -13.61 -1.76
C PRO A 135 -10.89 -12.60 -2.82
N VAL A 136 -10.18 -11.48 -2.86
CA VAL A 136 -10.21 -10.53 -3.98
C VAL A 136 -8.78 -10.14 -4.31
N THR A 137 -8.48 -10.11 -5.60
CA THR A 137 -7.22 -9.61 -6.13
C THR A 137 -7.49 -8.36 -6.93
N ALA A 138 -6.62 -7.38 -6.76
CA ALA A 138 -6.70 -6.10 -7.43
C ALA A 138 -5.32 -5.76 -8.01
N ILE A 139 -5.31 -5.20 -9.22
CA ILE A 139 -4.11 -4.64 -9.83
C ILE A 139 -4.34 -3.13 -9.92
N LEU A 140 -3.56 -2.39 -9.16
CA LEU A 140 -3.67 -0.95 -9.00
C LEU A 140 -2.56 -0.27 -9.80
N ASP A 141 -2.87 0.81 -10.53
CA ASP A 141 -1.88 1.75 -11.02
C ASP A 141 -1.65 2.81 -9.94
N ALA A 142 -0.45 2.78 -9.36
CA ALA A 142 -0.03 3.71 -8.33
C ALA A 142 0.92 4.79 -8.87
N SER A 143 0.92 5.06 -10.18
CA SER A 143 1.78 6.08 -10.81
C SER A 143 1.71 7.45 -10.13
N GLY A 144 0.51 7.90 -9.74
CA GLY A 144 0.31 9.15 -9.00
C GLY A 144 0.98 9.16 -7.63
N PHE A 145 0.78 8.10 -6.86
CA PHE A 145 1.39 7.97 -5.55
C PHE A 145 2.91 7.75 -5.64
N LEU A 146 3.37 6.78 -6.42
CA LEU A 146 4.80 6.44 -6.54
C LEU A 146 5.61 7.60 -7.13
N GLY A 147 5.05 8.32 -8.10
CA GLY A 147 5.66 9.53 -8.66
C GLY A 147 5.73 10.71 -7.67
N SER A 148 4.93 10.68 -6.60
CA SER A 148 4.99 11.68 -5.52
C SER A 148 6.01 11.34 -4.44
N ILE A 149 6.52 10.11 -4.39
CA ILE A 149 7.50 9.70 -3.38
C ILE A 149 8.79 10.51 -3.59
N GLY A 150 9.22 11.24 -2.56
CA GLY A 150 10.37 12.16 -2.63
C GLY A 150 10.01 13.59 -3.02
N ALA A 151 8.75 13.85 -3.39
CA ALA A 151 8.22 15.19 -3.51
C ALA A 151 7.85 15.73 -2.12
N ILE A 152 8.75 16.53 -1.54
CA ILE A 152 8.46 17.51 -0.47
C ILE A 152 8.30 16.89 0.95
N GLY A 153 9.42 16.79 1.68
CA GLY A 153 9.41 16.70 3.15
C GLY A 153 9.05 15.34 3.75
N THR A 154 8.84 15.32 5.06
CA THR A 154 8.49 14.09 5.82
C THR A 154 7.02 13.73 5.70
N SER A 155 6.15 14.64 5.25
CA SER A 155 4.72 14.44 5.09
C SER A 155 4.21 15.19 3.88
N TRP A 156 3.34 14.57 3.08
CA TRP A 156 2.75 15.15 1.87
C TRP A 156 1.35 14.60 1.62
N SER A 157 0.59 15.27 0.75
CA SER A 157 -0.68 14.76 0.25
C SER A 157 -0.66 14.67 -1.28
N VAL A 158 -1.38 13.68 -1.80
CA VAL A 158 -1.66 13.52 -3.23
C VAL A 158 -3.18 13.40 -3.36
N GLU A 159 -3.75 14.20 -4.24
CA GLU A 159 -5.21 14.33 -4.42
C GLU A 159 -5.58 14.18 -5.90
N THR A 160 -6.88 14.18 -6.18
CA THR A 160 -7.42 14.23 -7.55
C THR A 160 -6.81 15.39 -8.35
N GLY A 161 -6.55 15.17 -9.64
CA GLY A 161 -5.94 16.17 -10.52
C GLY A 161 -4.43 16.38 -10.31
N CYS A 162 -3.74 15.48 -9.62
CA CYS A 162 -2.29 15.52 -9.47
C CYS A 162 -1.55 15.38 -10.82
N ALA A 163 -0.33 15.92 -10.88
CA ALA A 163 0.44 16.04 -12.13
C ALA A 163 0.88 14.69 -12.73
N LEU A 164 1.09 13.67 -11.89
CA LEU A 164 1.50 12.32 -12.30
C LEU A 164 0.42 11.27 -12.01
N CYS A 165 -0.84 11.69 -11.91
CA CYS A 165 -1.95 10.83 -11.48
C CYS A 165 -2.17 9.61 -12.38
N ALA A 166 -2.54 8.51 -11.74
CA ALA A 166 -3.14 7.37 -12.41
C ALA A 166 -4.54 7.75 -12.90
N THR A 167 -5.00 7.14 -13.99
CA THR A 167 -6.40 7.26 -14.41
C THR A 167 -7.08 5.93 -14.19
N SER A 168 -8.14 5.91 -13.38
CA SER A 168 -8.93 4.70 -13.12
C SER A 168 -9.33 4.06 -14.44
N ALA A 169 -9.14 2.74 -14.51
CA ALA A 169 -9.59 1.95 -15.62
C ALA A 169 -11.05 2.26 -15.87
N THR A 170 -11.35 2.72 -17.09
CA THR A 170 -12.72 2.86 -17.55
C THR A 170 -13.40 1.50 -17.37
N PRO A 171 -14.57 1.37 -16.72
CA PRO A 171 -15.45 0.31 -17.16
C PRO A 171 -15.71 0.57 -18.65
N ALA A 172 -15.73 -0.49 -19.46
CA ALA A 172 -16.19 -0.45 -20.86
C ALA A 172 -17.71 -0.12 -20.98
N THR A 173 -18.19 0.83 -20.19
CA THR A 173 -19.54 1.39 -20.25
C THR A 173 -19.46 2.87 -20.58
N LEU A 174 -20.57 3.39 -21.11
CA LEU A 174 -20.77 4.58 -21.93
C LEU A 174 -20.24 5.94 -21.39
N PHE A 175 -19.51 5.97 -20.27
CA PHE A 175 -19.19 7.22 -19.54
C PHE A 175 -17.73 7.44 -19.11
N GLY A 176 -16.77 6.60 -19.50
CA GLY A 176 -15.33 6.87 -19.27
C GLY A 176 -14.91 6.88 -17.79
N SER A 177 -13.64 7.23 -17.52
CA SER A 177 -13.02 7.24 -16.19
C SER A 177 -13.57 8.42 -15.38
N GLN A 178 -14.75 8.25 -14.79
CA GLN A 178 -15.53 9.34 -14.21
C GLN A 178 -14.87 10.05 -13.01
N ILE A 179 -13.89 9.44 -12.33
CA ILE A 179 -13.16 10.11 -11.21
C ILE A 179 -12.07 11.06 -11.75
N GLY A 180 -11.66 10.89 -13.01
CA GLY A 180 -10.50 11.59 -13.55
C GLY A 180 -9.19 11.05 -13.00
N ALA A 181 -8.15 11.89 -13.04
CA ALA A 181 -6.82 11.50 -12.62
C ALA A 181 -6.73 11.48 -11.08
N ILE A 182 -6.32 10.35 -10.50
CA ILE A 182 -6.23 10.09 -9.06
C ILE A 182 -4.88 9.50 -8.64
N PRO A 183 -4.50 9.59 -7.35
CA PRO A 183 -3.24 9.05 -6.85
C PRO A 183 -3.00 7.56 -7.13
N ILE A 184 -4.00 6.72 -6.85
CA ILE A 184 -3.96 5.28 -7.09
C ILE A 184 -5.31 4.86 -7.65
N ALA A 185 -5.28 4.14 -8.76
CA ALA A 185 -6.48 3.76 -9.48
C ALA A 185 -6.51 2.26 -9.78
N MET A 186 -7.69 1.66 -9.81
CA MET A 186 -7.81 0.27 -10.26
C MET A 186 -7.54 0.18 -11.77
N THR A 187 -6.89 -0.91 -12.20
CA THR A 187 -6.65 -1.20 -13.62
C THR A 187 -7.66 -2.21 -14.17
N THR A 188 -7.65 -2.42 -15.50
CA THR A 188 -8.39 -3.51 -16.15
C THR A 188 -7.66 -4.85 -16.10
N PHE A 189 -6.47 -4.88 -15.49
CA PHE A 189 -5.71 -6.12 -15.38
C PHE A 189 -6.32 -7.05 -14.34
N ASN A 190 -6.55 -8.27 -14.78
CA ASN A 190 -7.00 -9.40 -14.01
C ASN A 190 -5.79 -10.25 -13.64
N ALA A 191 -5.66 -10.56 -12.35
CA ALA A 191 -4.72 -11.56 -11.89
C ALA A 191 -5.15 -12.95 -12.40
N ALA A 192 -4.18 -13.84 -12.60
CA ALA A 192 -4.47 -15.23 -12.91
C ALA A 192 -5.28 -15.88 -11.78
N TYR A 193 -6.26 -16.70 -12.16
CA TYR A 193 -7.09 -17.42 -11.20
C TYR A 193 -6.31 -18.55 -10.54
N ASP A 194 -6.30 -18.58 -9.20
CA ASP A 194 -5.84 -19.73 -8.42
C ASP A 194 -6.99 -20.34 -7.58
N PRO A 195 -7.37 -21.61 -7.81
CA PRO A 195 -8.35 -22.31 -6.98
C PRO A 195 -7.90 -22.54 -5.52
N ALA A 196 -6.61 -22.48 -5.21
CA ALA A 196 -6.06 -22.56 -3.85
C ALA A 196 -6.08 -21.21 -3.12
N GLY A 197 -6.41 -20.12 -3.82
CA GLY A 197 -6.38 -18.75 -3.31
C GLY A 197 -5.22 -17.93 -3.89
N PRO A 198 -5.39 -16.60 -4.03
CA PRO A 198 -4.36 -15.75 -4.62
C PRO A 198 -3.12 -15.65 -3.73
N THR A 199 -1.96 -15.69 -4.36
CA THR A 199 -0.64 -15.43 -3.77
C THR A 199 0.17 -14.58 -4.76
N PHE A 200 1.14 -13.81 -4.30
CA PHE A 200 1.93 -13.00 -5.24
C PHE A 200 2.74 -13.83 -6.24
N ASP A 201 3.01 -15.11 -5.93
CA ASP A 201 3.69 -16.04 -6.85
C ASP A 201 2.78 -16.53 -7.99
N ASN A 202 1.46 -16.40 -7.87
CA ASN A 202 0.48 -16.94 -8.82
C ASN A 202 -0.38 -15.87 -9.53
N ILE A 203 -0.11 -14.57 -9.34
CA ILE A 203 -0.90 -13.50 -10.00
C ILE A 203 -0.67 -13.41 -11.51
N PHE A 204 0.41 -14.02 -12.02
CA PHE A 204 0.80 -13.98 -13.42
C PHE A 204 0.37 -15.23 -14.21
N PRO A 205 0.14 -15.10 -15.54
CA PRO A 205 0.17 -13.87 -16.33
C PRO A 205 -1.06 -12.99 -16.06
N LEU A 206 -0.88 -11.67 -16.17
CA LEU A 206 -2.01 -10.74 -16.15
C LEU A 206 -2.82 -10.86 -17.45
N THR A 207 -4.13 -10.71 -17.35
CA THR A 207 -5.04 -10.67 -18.52
C THR A 207 -5.89 -9.42 -18.48
N ASP A 208 -6.39 -8.96 -19.61
CA ASP A 208 -7.19 -7.73 -19.70
C ASP A 208 -8.50 -8.06 -20.42
N ASN A 209 -9.62 -7.74 -19.77
CA ASN A 209 -10.97 -7.89 -20.31
C ASN A 209 -11.69 -6.54 -20.46
N GLY A 210 -11.01 -5.42 -20.22
CA GLY A 210 -11.57 -4.07 -20.28
C GLY A 210 -12.51 -3.71 -19.12
N ILE A 211 -12.56 -4.52 -18.05
CA ILE A 211 -13.35 -4.26 -16.84
C ILE A 211 -12.38 -4.01 -15.69
N SER A 212 -12.63 -2.96 -14.91
CA SER A 212 -11.81 -2.61 -13.75
C SER A 212 -11.87 -3.70 -12.67
N GLY A 213 -10.70 -4.12 -12.15
CA GLY A 213 -10.57 -5.14 -11.11
C GLY A 213 -10.49 -6.59 -11.64
N SER A 214 -10.28 -7.55 -10.74
CA SER A 214 -10.40 -8.99 -11.06
C SER A 214 -11.77 -9.54 -10.64
N PRO A 215 -12.33 -10.54 -11.36
CA PRO A 215 -13.61 -11.11 -11.01
C PRO A 215 -13.50 -11.91 -9.71
N SER A 216 -14.44 -11.70 -8.79
CA SER A 216 -14.63 -12.60 -7.65
C SER A 216 -15.02 -13.98 -8.18
N THR A 217 -14.36 -15.01 -7.68
CA THR A 217 -14.64 -16.39 -8.06
C THR A 217 -15.46 -17.13 -7.02
N THR A 218 -15.93 -16.40 -6.01
CA THR A 218 -16.59 -16.98 -4.85
C THR A 218 -17.96 -16.35 -4.59
N ALA A 219 -18.91 -17.17 -4.16
CA ALA A 219 -20.23 -16.71 -3.75
C ALA A 219 -20.13 -15.80 -2.50
N PRO A 220 -21.03 -14.80 -2.35
CA PRO A 220 -22.29 -14.61 -3.10
C PRO A 220 -22.19 -13.80 -4.39
N ILE A 221 -21.05 -13.21 -4.69
CA ILE A 221 -20.85 -12.21 -5.76
C ILE A 221 -19.91 -12.73 -6.86
N SER A 222 -20.03 -14.01 -7.18
CA SER A 222 -19.20 -14.66 -8.19
C SER A 222 -19.42 -14.01 -9.57
N GLY A 223 -18.34 -13.66 -10.24
CA GLY A 223 -18.33 -12.98 -11.54
C GLY A 223 -18.47 -11.46 -11.46
N GLU A 224 -18.55 -10.89 -10.25
CA GLU A 224 -18.54 -9.44 -10.05
C GLU A 224 -17.13 -8.93 -9.78
N TYR A 225 -16.88 -7.67 -10.10
CA TYR A 225 -15.57 -7.04 -10.03
C TYR A 225 -15.55 -5.96 -8.98
N PHE A 226 -14.46 -5.95 -8.22
CA PHE A 226 -14.20 -4.98 -7.17
C PHE A 226 -13.30 -3.88 -7.71
N ASP A 227 -13.81 -2.67 -7.71
CA ASP A 227 -13.09 -1.49 -8.15
C ASP A 227 -12.79 -0.58 -6.95
N PHE A 228 -11.51 -0.34 -6.69
CA PHE A 228 -11.01 0.47 -5.58
C PHE A 228 -10.16 1.61 -6.12
N ASP A 229 -10.66 2.83 -5.98
CA ASP A 229 -10.01 4.05 -6.45
C ASP A 229 -9.68 4.95 -5.26
N PHE A 230 -8.40 5.31 -5.09
CA PHE A 230 -7.98 6.16 -3.96
C PHE A 230 -7.82 7.60 -4.45
N THR A 231 -8.74 8.45 -4.04
CA THR A 231 -8.84 9.84 -4.50
C THR A 231 -7.91 10.78 -3.76
N THR A 232 -7.60 10.44 -2.50
CA THR A 232 -6.73 11.24 -1.64
C THR A 232 -5.85 10.33 -0.80
N ILE A 233 -4.56 10.63 -0.77
CA ILE A 233 -3.57 9.95 0.07
C ILE A 233 -2.81 10.99 0.86
N ASN A 234 -2.83 10.89 2.18
CA ASN A 234 -1.96 11.64 3.06
C ASN A 234 -0.84 10.70 3.52
N ALA A 235 0.38 11.00 3.12
CA ALA A 235 1.53 10.16 3.39
C ALA A 235 2.49 10.84 4.36
N THR A 236 3.15 10.02 5.18
CA THR A 236 4.24 10.42 6.05
C THR A 236 5.34 9.39 5.92
N ASN A 237 6.51 9.86 5.49
CA ASN A 237 7.72 9.06 5.53
C ASN A 237 8.19 9.00 6.99
N VAL A 238 8.23 7.80 7.54
CA VAL A 238 8.87 7.58 8.84
C VAL A 238 10.31 7.19 8.53
N PRO A 239 11.27 8.14 8.60
CA PRO A 239 12.65 7.79 8.38
C PRO A 239 13.01 6.75 9.42
N GLN A 240 13.35 5.54 8.97
CA GLN A 240 13.91 4.58 9.90
C GLN A 240 15.21 5.19 10.42
N VAL A 241 15.28 5.35 11.75
CA VAL A 241 16.48 5.89 12.39
C VAL A 241 17.63 4.98 11.99
N PRO A 242 18.62 5.46 11.22
CA PRO A 242 19.70 4.62 10.78
C PRO A 242 20.37 4.06 12.04
N VAL A 243 20.31 2.74 12.19
CA VAL A 243 20.98 2.01 13.27
C VAL A 243 22.43 2.47 13.49
N PRO A 244 23.21 2.89 12.46
CA PRO A 244 24.56 3.41 12.67
C PRO A 244 24.68 4.56 13.67
N ALA A 245 23.71 5.47 13.77
CA ALA A 245 23.79 6.59 14.72
C ALA A 245 23.60 6.12 16.17
N ALA A 246 22.68 5.18 16.41
CA ALA A 246 22.52 4.53 17.70
C ALA A 246 23.79 3.73 18.04
N THR A 247 24.34 2.97 17.10
CA THR A 247 25.61 2.25 17.30
C THR A 247 26.76 3.21 17.60
N TRP A 248 26.83 4.38 16.98
CA TRP A 248 27.81 5.43 17.28
C TRP A 248 27.64 6.04 18.67
N LEU A 249 26.41 6.30 19.11
CA LEU A 249 26.12 6.79 20.47
C LEU A 249 26.46 5.74 21.53
N PHE A 250 26.10 4.48 21.30
CA PHE A 250 26.41 3.39 22.22
C PHE A 250 27.90 3.05 22.25
N SER A 251 28.58 3.06 21.11
CA SER A 251 30.03 2.79 21.04
C SER A 251 30.86 3.93 21.63
N SER A 252 30.55 5.19 21.34
CA SER A 252 31.23 6.34 21.96
C SER A 252 30.97 6.42 23.48
N GLY A 253 29.74 6.15 23.92
CA GLY A 253 29.39 6.05 25.34
C GLY A 253 30.13 4.91 26.05
N LEU A 254 30.23 3.74 25.43
CA LEU A 254 30.96 2.59 25.97
C LEU A 254 32.47 2.87 26.06
N VAL A 255 33.07 3.48 25.03
CA VAL A 255 34.49 3.89 25.05
C VAL A 255 34.74 4.93 26.15
N GLY A 256 33.82 5.88 26.33
CA GLY A 256 33.87 6.85 27.43
C GLY A 256 33.85 6.16 28.80
N LEU A 257 32.92 5.23 29.03
CA LEU A 257 32.82 4.46 30.27
C LEU A 257 34.06 3.61 30.55
N LEU A 258 34.58 2.93 29.53
CA LEU A 258 35.82 2.14 29.64
C LEU A 258 37.02 3.04 29.98
N SER A 259 37.10 4.22 29.37
CA SER A 259 38.17 5.19 29.66
C SER A 259 38.13 5.69 31.10
N VAL A 260 36.93 5.99 31.63
CA VAL A 260 36.74 6.38 33.03
C VAL A 260 37.07 5.23 33.99
N ALA A 261 36.64 4.01 33.67
CA ALA A 261 36.93 2.82 34.46
C ALA A 261 38.44 2.54 34.55
N MET A 262 39.17 2.67 33.43
CA MET A 262 40.63 2.53 33.39
C MET A 262 41.35 3.61 34.21
N ARG A 263 40.87 4.86 34.17
CA ARG A 263 41.46 5.96 34.96
C ARG A 263 41.33 5.73 36.46
N ARG A 264 40.20 5.21 36.94
CA ARG A 264 40.00 4.89 38.37
C ARG A 264 40.93 3.80 38.88
N ARG A 265 41.33 2.85 38.01
CA ARG A 265 42.23 1.75 38.39
C ARG A 265 43.66 2.23 38.61
N LYS A 266 44.13 3.19 37.82
CA LYS A 266 45.47 3.81 37.97
C LYS A 266 45.65 4.65 39.24
N ASN A 267 44.56 5.15 39.84
CA ASN A 267 44.63 5.99 41.04
C ASN A 267 44.54 5.17 42.35
N LYS A 268 44.41 3.85 42.27
CA LYS A 268 44.36 2.95 43.44
C LYS A 268 45.68 2.25 43.74
N ASP A 269 46.68 2.44 42.88
CA ASP A 269 48.07 2.03 43.07
C ASP A 269 48.91 3.29 43.38
#